data_AF-A0A059BN26-F1
#
_entry.id   AF-A0A059BN26-F1
#
_cell.length_a   1.000
_cell.length_b   1.000
_cell.length_c   1.000
_cell.angle_alpha   90.00
_cell.angle_beta   90.00
_cell.angle_gamma   90.00
#
_symmetry.space_group_name_H-M   'P 1'
#
loop_
_entity.id
_entity.type
_entity.pdbx_description
1 polymer ?
#
loop_
_entity_poly.entity_id
_entity_poly.type
_entity_poly.pdbx_seq_one_letter_code
_entity_poly.pdbx_strand_id
1 'polypeptide(L)'
;MQAKMLGTFQALWDVFLLFSNTGWGEKSNIDFLKKHMGTSFEQRPQPWTSLQFPKSVGGGVVLRLEKWVGGAYAGHTAVCLRESEGKLWVDESGHDNEQLNKDDSNPHIALLPLHPDMRAKFNLTAAWKYAQSMNGKPYGYHNMLFSWIDTIDANYPPPLDAHVVASVMTVWNQMQPAYAANMWNEALNKRLGTELPSHSICNCLCDIMHLVLHTEGLDLLDLMVETEMRGSSFAELLTIPKQDDWVYSDGKSTSCVVFVLQMDKAAGLFDPISSSIQVTEFTENKRCLLTKVLRE
;
A
#
# COMPACT_ATOMS: atom_id res chain seq x y z
N MET A 1 -0.95 5.17 37.55
CA MET A 1 -1.17 4.87 36.11
C MET A 1 -1.63 3.43 36.00
N GLN A 2 -2.89 3.20 35.60
CA GLN A 2 -3.43 1.85 35.43
C GLN A 2 -2.60 1.07 34.40
N ALA A 3 -2.39 -0.24 34.63
CA ALA A 3 -1.54 -1.13 33.81
C ALA A 3 -1.80 -1.05 32.29
N LYS A 4 -3.00 -0.62 31.87
CA LYS A 4 -3.36 -0.37 30.47
C LYS A 4 -2.55 0.75 29.81
N MET A 5 -2.32 1.88 30.49
CA MET A 5 -1.52 2.99 29.92
C MET A 5 -0.05 2.59 29.73
N LEU A 6 0.51 1.83 30.69
CA LEU A 6 1.89 1.35 30.58
C LEU A 6 2.05 0.42 29.37
N GLY A 7 1.07 -0.47 29.14
CA GLY A 7 1.02 -1.33 27.95
C GLY A 7 0.96 -0.56 26.64
N THR A 8 0.17 0.52 26.57
CA THR A 8 0.09 1.38 25.38
C THR A 8 1.42 2.11 25.11
N PHE A 9 2.06 2.66 26.15
CA PHE A 9 3.37 3.29 25.99
C PHE A 9 4.46 2.30 25.55
N GLN A 10 4.41 1.08 26.07
CA GLN A 10 5.34 0.02 25.70
C GLN A 10 5.12 -0.46 24.25
N ALA A 11 3.86 -0.55 23.81
CA ALA A 11 3.52 -0.84 22.41
C ALA A 11 3.98 0.28 21.47
N LEU A 12 3.79 1.54 21.84
CA LEU A 12 4.29 2.69 21.06
C LEU A 12 5.82 2.69 20.97
N TRP A 13 6.51 2.34 22.04
CA TRP A 13 7.97 2.21 22.05
C TRP A 13 8.46 1.07 21.14
N ASP A 14 7.80 -0.09 21.18
CA ASP A 14 8.11 -1.23 20.31
C ASP A 14 7.90 -0.89 18.82
N VAL A 15 6.94 -0.01 18.49
CA VAL A 15 6.63 0.40 17.11
C VAL A 15 7.52 1.54 16.62
N PHE A 16 7.86 2.51 17.47
CA PHE A 16 8.63 3.70 17.09
C PHE A 16 10.01 3.35 16.52
N LEU A 17 10.63 2.27 17.00
CA LEU A 17 11.96 1.82 16.57
C LEU A 17 11.96 1.14 15.19
N LEU A 18 10.79 0.75 14.69
CA LEU A 18 10.64 0.07 13.39
C LEU A 18 10.86 1.00 12.19
N PHE A 19 10.81 2.32 12.41
CA PHE A 19 10.98 3.33 11.35
C PHE A 19 12.44 3.76 11.14
N SER A 20 13.39 3.09 11.78
CA SER A 20 14.83 3.41 11.67
C SER A 20 15.54 2.47 10.71
N ASN A 21 16.13 2.99 9.64
CA ASN A 21 17.00 2.24 8.71
C ASN A 21 18.44 2.14 9.24
N THR A 22 18.60 1.82 10.53
CA THR A 22 19.90 1.61 11.17
C THR A 22 20.05 0.13 11.56
N GLY A 23 21.28 -0.35 11.79
CA GLY A 23 21.47 -1.70 12.32
C GLY A 23 20.78 -1.94 13.68
N TRP A 24 20.49 -0.86 14.42
CA TRP A 24 19.66 -0.90 15.63
C TRP A 24 18.17 -1.06 15.30
N GLY A 25 17.68 -0.38 14.26
CA GLY A 25 16.33 -0.58 13.74
C GLY A 25 16.12 -1.98 13.17
N GLU A 26 17.09 -2.53 12.44
CA GLU A 26 17.05 -3.91 11.95
C GLU A 26 16.94 -4.94 13.09
N LYS A 27 17.74 -4.77 14.15
CA LYS A 27 17.64 -5.63 15.33
C LYS A 27 16.30 -5.47 16.05
N SER A 28 15.82 -4.24 16.18
CA SER A 28 14.51 -3.93 16.78
C SER A 28 13.36 -4.56 15.98
N ASN A 29 13.46 -4.54 14.64
CA ASN A 29 12.58 -5.26 13.73
C ASN A 29 12.61 -6.76 14.05
N ILE A 30 13.78 -7.42 14.02
CA ILE A 30 13.87 -8.87 14.29
C ILE A 30 13.28 -9.24 15.66
N ASP A 31 13.58 -8.47 16.70
CA ASP A 31 13.05 -8.67 18.04
C ASP A 31 11.52 -8.50 18.07
N PHE A 32 10.98 -7.53 17.31
CA PHE A 32 9.55 -7.34 17.12
C PHE A 32 8.87 -8.55 16.47
N LEU A 33 9.37 -9.13 15.36
CA LEU A 33 8.73 -10.33 14.78
C LEU A 33 8.84 -11.53 15.68
N LYS A 34 9.98 -11.69 16.35
CA LYS A 34 10.14 -12.80 17.28
C LYS A 34 9.10 -12.71 18.39
N LYS A 35 8.86 -11.51 18.92
CA LYS A 35 7.91 -11.25 20.00
C LYS A 35 6.44 -11.36 19.55
N HIS A 36 6.10 -10.79 18.39
CA HIS A 36 4.71 -10.62 17.97
C HIS A 36 4.24 -11.63 16.91
N MET A 37 5.15 -12.17 16.10
CA MET A 37 4.84 -13.16 15.06
C MET A 37 5.36 -14.57 15.38
N GLY A 38 6.15 -14.73 16.45
CA GLY A 38 6.68 -16.03 16.87
C GLY A 38 7.69 -16.61 15.88
N THR A 39 8.28 -15.78 15.02
CA THR A 39 9.20 -16.22 13.96
C THR A 39 10.65 -15.88 14.27
N SER A 40 11.52 -16.87 14.12
CA SER A 40 12.97 -16.70 14.26
C SER A 40 13.61 -16.48 12.90
N PHE A 41 14.37 -15.40 12.76
CA PHE A 41 15.19 -15.14 11.59
C PHE A 41 16.61 -15.56 11.91
N GLU A 42 17.08 -16.62 11.26
CA GLU A 42 18.47 -17.07 11.35
C GLU A 42 19.29 -16.45 10.22
N GLN A 43 20.53 -16.07 10.54
CA GLN A 43 21.44 -15.57 9.52
C GLN A 43 21.78 -16.70 8.54
N ARG A 44 21.63 -16.44 7.24
CA ARG A 44 21.95 -17.41 6.20
C ARG A 44 23.45 -17.77 6.21
N PRO A 45 23.81 -19.06 6.10
CA PRO A 45 25.20 -19.44 5.90
C PRO A 45 25.70 -18.94 4.53
N GLN A 46 26.89 -18.37 4.50
CA GLN A 46 27.55 -17.99 3.25
C GLN A 46 28.16 -19.22 2.54
N PRO A 47 28.28 -19.20 1.19
CA PRO A 47 27.99 -18.09 0.28
C PRO A 47 26.51 -17.99 -0.08
N TRP A 48 26.02 -16.75 -0.24
CA TRP A 48 24.68 -16.49 -0.73
C TRP A 48 24.61 -16.88 -2.21
N THR A 49 23.76 -17.86 -2.53
CA THR A 49 23.63 -18.33 -3.92
C THR A 49 22.85 -17.30 -4.72
N SER A 50 23.42 -16.83 -5.83
CA SER A 50 22.68 -16.01 -6.80
C SER A 50 21.66 -16.90 -7.52
N LEU A 51 20.38 -16.50 -7.49
CA LEU A 51 19.34 -17.21 -8.22
C LEU A 51 19.62 -17.11 -9.73
N GLN A 52 19.88 -18.24 -10.38
CA GLN A 52 19.84 -18.32 -11.83
C GLN A 52 18.38 -18.37 -12.27
N PHE A 53 17.90 -17.29 -12.88
CA PHE A 53 16.55 -17.24 -13.44
C PHE A 53 16.38 -18.33 -14.52
N PRO A 54 15.41 -19.25 -14.38
CA PRO A 54 15.16 -20.26 -15.41
C PRO A 54 14.74 -19.58 -16.72
N LYS A 55 15.31 -20.01 -17.84
CA LYS A 55 14.94 -19.52 -19.19
C LYS A 55 13.44 -19.71 -19.51
N SER A 56 12.74 -20.60 -18.79
CA SER A 56 11.34 -20.96 -19.01
C SER A 56 10.31 -20.04 -18.33
N VAL A 57 10.75 -19.02 -17.58
CA VAL A 57 9.83 -18.04 -16.97
C VAL A 57 9.48 -16.99 -18.03
N GLY A 58 8.35 -17.21 -18.71
CA GLY A 58 7.75 -16.28 -19.68
C GLY A 58 7.03 -15.09 -19.02
N GLY A 59 6.84 -15.16 -17.71
CA GLY A 59 6.25 -14.16 -16.82
C GLY A 59 6.18 -14.77 -15.42
N GLY A 60 6.53 -14.02 -14.39
CA GLY A 60 6.53 -14.53 -13.01
C GLY A 60 6.49 -13.40 -11.99
N VAL A 61 6.00 -13.68 -10.79
CA VAL A 61 5.98 -12.71 -9.69
C VAL A 61 7.27 -12.88 -8.89
N VAL A 62 8.01 -11.80 -8.68
CA VAL A 62 9.13 -11.72 -7.75
C VAL A 62 8.58 -11.18 -6.44
N LEU A 63 8.54 -12.01 -5.41
CA LEU A 63 8.29 -11.51 -4.06
C LEU A 63 9.65 -11.16 -3.44
N ARG A 64 9.86 -9.87 -3.19
CA ARG A 64 10.92 -9.34 -2.33
C ARG A 64 10.37 -9.25 -0.89
N LEU A 65 11.21 -9.36 0.11
CA LEU A 65 10.78 -9.43 1.51
C LEU A 65 11.04 -8.11 2.25
N GLU A 66 10.33 -7.02 1.91
CA GLU A 66 10.49 -5.73 2.65
C GLU A 66 9.19 -4.90 2.84
N LYS A 67 8.37 -5.26 3.83
CA LYS A 67 7.34 -4.41 4.46
C LYS A 67 6.60 -5.18 5.54
N TRP A 68 6.64 -4.59 6.71
CA TRP A 68 6.29 -5.20 7.98
C TRP A 68 4.89 -4.85 8.47
N VAL A 69 4.31 -3.79 7.91
CA VAL A 69 3.00 -3.26 8.33
C VAL A 69 1.86 -4.23 7.96
N GLY A 70 2.10 -5.14 7.01
CA GLY A 70 1.05 -5.93 6.38
C GLY A 70 0.84 -7.36 6.89
N GLY A 71 1.41 -7.76 8.04
CA GLY A 71 1.18 -9.09 8.63
C GLY A 71 1.59 -10.30 7.77
N ALA A 72 2.17 -10.04 6.60
CA ALA A 72 2.71 -11.02 5.67
C ALA A 72 4.21 -11.16 5.91
N TYR A 73 4.74 -12.35 5.64
CA TYR A 73 6.18 -12.53 5.64
C TYR A 73 6.80 -11.73 4.49
N ALA A 74 6.17 -11.80 3.30
CA ALA A 74 6.47 -11.03 2.10
C ALA A 74 6.24 -9.55 2.31
N GLY A 75 7.18 -8.75 1.85
CA GLY A 75 7.16 -7.33 2.14
C GLY A 75 7.14 -6.43 0.92
N HIS A 76 7.71 -6.88 -0.19
CA HIS A 76 7.68 -6.15 -1.43
C HIS A 76 7.37 -7.08 -2.58
N THR A 77 6.65 -6.60 -3.58
CA THR A 77 6.25 -7.45 -4.70
C THR A 77 6.57 -6.75 -6.00
N ALA A 78 7.17 -7.50 -6.89
CA ALA A 78 7.58 -7.09 -8.22
C ALA A 78 7.13 -8.17 -9.22
N VAL A 79 7.14 -7.82 -10.49
CA VAL A 79 6.84 -8.74 -11.58
C VAL A 79 8.04 -8.84 -12.51
N CYS A 80 8.36 -10.06 -12.93
CA CYS A 80 9.23 -10.31 -14.05
C CYS A 80 8.42 -10.36 -15.35
N LEU A 81 8.65 -9.41 -16.25
CA LEU A 81 8.11 -9.43 -17.62
C LEU A 81 9.23 -9.68 -18.63
N ARG A 82 8.97 -10.55 -19.61
CA ARG A 82 9.92 -10.82 -20.69
C ARG A 82 9.47 -10.12 -21.98
N GLU A 83 10.39 -9.44 -22.64
CA GLU A 83 10.16 -8.85 -23.97
C GLU A 83 10.20 -9.93 -25.06
N SER A 84 9.67 -9.60 -26.24
CA SER A 84 9.73 -10.46 -27.43
C SER A 84 11.16 -10.84 -27.85
N GLU A 85 12.13 -9.98 -27.56
CA GLU A 85 13.56 -10.18 -27.84
C GLU A 85 14.25 -11.06 -26.78
N GLY A 86 13.52 -11.50 -25.75
CA GLY A 86 14.00 -12.40 -24.72
C GLY A 86 14.65 -11.71 -23.52
N LYS A 87 14.74 -10.39 -23.49
CA LYS A 87 15.20 -9.63 -22.31
C LYS A 87 14.19 -9.73 -21.17
N LEU A 88 14.66 -10.01 -19.96
CA LEU A 88 13.84 -10.07 -18.75
C LEU A 88 13.96 -8.74 -18.00
N TRP A 89 12.81 -8.16 -17.67
CA TRP A 89 12.67 -6.96 -16.87
C TRP A 89 12.03 -7.31 -15.54
N VAL A 90 12.39 -6.58 -14.50
CA VAL A 90 11.73 -6.62 -13.19
C VAL A 90 11.04 -5.29 -13.03
N ASP A 91 9.72 -5.28 -13.09
CA ASP A 91 8.90 -4.10 -12.86
C ASP A 91 8.41 -4.10 -11.41
N GLU A 92 8.60 -2.98 -10.73
CA GLU A 92 8.16 -2.80 -9.35
C GLU A 92 7.64 -1.39 -9.12
N SER A 93 6.76 -1.24 -8.13
CA SER A 93 6.40 0.08 -7.62
C SER A 93 7.26 0.36 -6.40
N GLY A 94 8.15 1.35 -6.50
CA GLY A 94 9.08 1.78 -5.45
C GLY A 94 9.26 3.30 -5.47
N HIS A 95 9.95 3.82 -4.44
CA HIS A 95 10.23 5.26 -4.35
C HIS A 95 11.31 5.71 -5.34
N ASP A 96 12.26 4.84 -5.64
CA ASP A 96 13.40 5.14 -6.51
C ASP A 96 13.56 4.09 -7.62
N ASN A 97 13.89 4.55 -8.83
CA ASN A 97 14.27 3.70 -9.96
C ASN A 97 15.71 3.21 -9.79
N GLU A 98 16.01 2.54 -8.68
CA GLU A 98 17.34 1.99 -8.46
C GLU A 98 17.55 0.72 -9.29
N GLN A 99 18.72 0.63 -9.92
CA GLN A 99 19.13 -0.63 -10.54
C GLN A 99 19.34 -1.67 -9.43
N LEU A 100 18.69 -2.85 -9.58
CA LEU A 100 18.82 -4.04 -8.72
C LEU A 100 20.25 -4.40 -8.28
N ASN A 101 21.28 -3.91 -8.98
CA ASN A 101 22.69 -4.19 -8.73
C ASN A 101 23.32 -3.32 -7.62
N LYS A 102 22.58 -2.40 -7.00
CA LYS A 102 23.08 -1.48 -5.95
C LYS A 102 22.27 -1.54 -4.66
N ASP A 103 21.83 -2.74 -4.29
CA ASP A 103 21.06 -2.95 -3.07
C ASP A 103 21.89 -3.76 -2.05
N ASP A 104 22.36 -3.07 -1.00
CA ASP A 104 23.17 -3.67 0.07
C ASP A 104 22.30 -4.38 1.13
N SER A 105 20.96 -4.39 1.00
CA SER A 105 20.03 -4.98 1.98
C SER A 105 20.08 -6.51 2.06
N ASN A 106 20.73 -7.18 1.11
CA ASN A 106 20.80 -8.65 1.00
C ASN A 106 19.44 -9.36 1.24
N PRO A 107 18.42 -9.04 0.42
CA PRO A 107 17.07 -9.50 0.69
C PRO A 107 16.92 -11.01 0.46
N HIS A 108 15.95 -11.63 1.12
CA HIS A 108 15.44 -12.92 0.67
C HIS A 108 14.50 -12.68 -0.51
N ILE A 109 14.76 -13.35 -1.64
CA ILE A 109 13.95 -13.24 -2.85
C ILE A 109 13.35 -14.61 -3.14
N ALA A 110 12.02 -14.66 -3.28
CA ALA A 110 11.30 -15.83 -3.75
C ALA A 110 10.72 -15.52 -5.14
N LEU A 111 11.17 -16.28 -6.15
CA LEU A 111 10.61 -16.21 -7.49
C LEU A 111 9.47 -17.23 -7.61
N LEU A 112 8.25 -16.74 -7.82
CA LEU A 112 7.06 -17.57 -7.95
C LEU A 112 6.53 -17.50 -9.39
N PRO A 113 6.68 -18.57 -10.19
CA PRO A 113 6.10 -18.61 -11.53
C PRO A 113 4.58 -18.73 -11.43
N LEU A 114 3.86 -18.10 -12.36
CA LEU A 114 2.42 -18.34 -12.51
C LEU A 114 2.16 -19.82 -12.81
N HIS A 115 1.10 -20.36 -12.20
CA HIS A 115 0.58 -21.70 -12.51
C HIS A 115 0.35 -21.82 -14.03
N PRO A 116 0.63 -22.99 -14.66
CA PRO A 116 0.49 -23.15 -16.11
C PRO A 116 -0.85 -22.66 -16.68
N ASP A 117 -1.95 -22.95 -16.00
CA ASP A 117 -3.30 -22.54 -16.43
C ASP A 117 -3.50 -21.03 -16.40
N MET A 118 -2.94 -20.34 -15.39
CA MET A 118 -3.00 -18.88 -15.28
C MET A 118 -2.10 -18.24 -16.33
N ARG A 119 -0.91 -18.82 -16.55
CA ARG A 119 0.02 -18.37 -17.58
C ARG A 119 -0.59 -18.46 -18.98
N ALA A 120 -1.39 -19.49 -19.26
CA ALA A 120 -2.09 -19.62 -20.54
C ALA A 120 -3.14 -18.51 -20.77
N LYS A 121 -3.72 -17.98 -19.70
CA LYS A 121 -4.69 -16.86 -19.75
C LYS A 121 -4.02 -15.48 -19.73
N PHE A 122 -2.77 -15.41 -19.27
CA PHE A 122 -2.06 -14.15 -19.04
C PHE A 122 -1.81 -13.39 -20.36
N ASN A 123 -2.46 -12.25 -20.52
CA ASN A 123 -2.25 -11.36 -21.66
C ASN A 123 -0.99 -10.49 -21.45
N LEU A 124 0.14 -10.95 -22.00
CA LEU A 124 1.44 -10.27 -21.87
C LEU A 124 1.44 -8.85 -22.46
N THR A 125 0.72 -8.62 -23.56
CA THR A 125 0.63 -7.27 -24.18
C THR A 125 -0.12 -6.29 -23.28
N ALA A 126 -1.21 -6.73 -22.65
CA ALA A 126 -1.96 -5.92 -21.71
C ALA A 126 -1.15 -5.64 -20.43
N ALA A 127 -0.42 -6.63 -19.92
CA ALA A 127 0.48 -6.46 -18.78
C ALA A 127 1.56 -5.41 -19.06
N TRP A 128 2.23 -5.47 -20.21
CA TRP A 128 3.22 -4.47 -20.63
C TRP A 128 2.61 -3.08 -20.77
N LYS A 129 1.41 -2.96 -21.36
CA LYS A 129 0.70 -1.68 -21.48
C LYS A 129 0.41 -1.08 -20.11
N TYR A 130 0.01 -1.90 -19.14
CA TYR A 130 -0.20 -1.46 -17.77
C TYR A 130 1.11 -1.02 -17.10
N ALA A 131 2.16 -1.85 -17.16
CA ALA A 131 3.46 -1.53 -16.56
C ALA A 131 4.02 -0.19 -17.08
N GLN A 132 3.96 0.03 -18.40
CA GLN A 132 4.38 1.28 -19.02
C GLN A 132 3.53 2.49 -18.59
N SER A 133 2.21 2.30 -18.38
CA SER A 133 1.32 3.38 -17.94
C SER A 133 1.61 3.87 -16.52
N MET A 134 2.25 3.02 -15.71
CA MET A 134 2.62 3.30 -14.32
C MET A 134 4.05 3.81 -14.16
N ASN A 135 4.83 3.89 -15.24
CA ASN A 135 6.19 4.40 -15.18
C ASN A 135 6.20 5.88 -14.77
N GLY A 136 7.01 6.21 -13.77
CA GLY A 136 7.13 7.57 -13.21
C GLY A 136 5.91 8.05 -12.41
N LYS A 137 4.97 7.15 -12.06
CA LYS A 137 3.83 7.47 -11.21
C LYS A 137 4.19 7.40 -9.72
N PRO A 138 3.51 8.17 -8.85
CA PRO A 138 3.78 8.18 -7.41
C PRO A 138 3.49 6.83 -6.74
N TYR A 139 4.20 6.56 -5.65
CA TYR A 139 3.98 5.37 -4.83
C TYR A 139 2.68 5.48 -4.02
N GLY A 140 1.88 4.42 -4.01
CA GLY A 140 0.54 4.40 -3.38
C GLY A 140 0.54 4.31 -1.85
N TYR A 141 1.04 5.33 -1.15
CA TYR A 141 0.94 5.42 0.32
C TYR A 141 -0.52 5.42 0.80
N HIS A 142 -1.41 6.06 0.05
CA HIS A 142 -2.85 6.03 0.29
C HIS A 142 -3.44 4.62 0.27
N ASN A 143 -2.88 3.69 -0.50
CA ASN A 143 -3.35 2.29 -0.48
C ASN A 143 -2.96 1.60 0.82
N MET A 144 -1.73 1.83 1.27
CA MET A 144 -1.18 1.14 2.43
C MET A 144 -1.77 1.63 3.75
N LEU A 145 -2.13 2.91 3.85
CA LEU A 145 -2.68 3.43 5.10
C LEU A 145 -4.03 2.79 5.46
N PHE A 146 -4.86 2.49 4.45
CA PHE A 146 -6.21 1.96 4.65
C PHE A 146 -6.33 0.46 4.36
N SER A 147 -5.26 -0.22 3.93
CA SER A 147 -5.28 -1.66 3.61
C SER A 147 -5.66 -2.54 4.80
N TRP A 148 -5.26 -2.13 6.01
CA TRP A 148 -5.50 -2.90 7.23
C TRP A 148 -6.76 -2.45 7.98
N ILE A 149 -7.50 -1.44 7.47
CA ILE A 149 -8.73 -0.89 8.09
C ILE A 149 -9.97 -1.24 7.24
N ASP A 150 -10.35 -2.53 7.23
CA ASP A 150 -11.52 -3.10 6.57
C ASP A 150 -12.81 -3.27 7.42
N THR A 151 -12.72 -3.20 8.76
CA THR A 151 -13.86 -3.30 9.70
C THR A 151 -13.84 -2.17 10.72
N ILE A 152 -14.98 -1.91 11.35
CA ILE A 152 -15.13 -0.87 12.38
C ILE A 152 -14.23 -1.13 13.60
N ASP A 153 -14.06 -2.38 14.02
CA ASP A 153 -13.36 -2.74 15.26
C ASP A 153 -12.57 -4.07 15.23
N ALA A 154 -12.93 -5.03 14.38
CA ALA A 154 -12.44 -6.41 14.45
C ALA A 154 -11.01 -6.64 13.90
N ASN A 155 -10.44 -5.66 13.21
CA ASN A 155 -9.20 -5.75 12.45
C ASN A 155 -8.03 -4.97 13.07
N TYR A 156 -8.31 -4.10 14.04
CA TYR A 156 -7.27 -3.38 14.75
C TYR A 156 -6.48 -4.35 15.65
N PRO A 157 -5.14 -4.32 15.63
CA PRO A 157 -4.37 -5.07 16.62
C PRO A 157 -4.62 -4.44 18.00
N PRO A 158 -5.06 -5.21 19.01
CA PRO A 158 -5.25 -4.66 20.34
C PRO A 158 -3.95 -4.01 20.86
N PRO A 159 -4.00 -2.81 21.48
CA PRO A 159 -5.18 -2.08 21.94
C PRO A 159 -5.68 -0.97 20.99
N LEU A 160 -5.31 -0.99 19.71
CA LEU A 160 -5.74 0.05 18.76
C LEU A 160 -7.24 -0.04 18.49
N ASP A 161 -7.84 1.12 18.24
CA ASP A 161 -9.19 1.29 17.72
C ASP A 161 -9.25 2.55 16.82
N ALA A 162 -10.40 2.79 16.19
CA ALA A 162 -10.60 3.94 15.32
C ALA A 162 -10.41 5.30 16.04
N HIS A 163 -10.67 5.39 17.35
CA HIS A 163 -10.48 6.61 18.13
C HIS A 163 -9.00 6.91 18.37
N VAL A 164 -8.19 5.89 18.64
CA VAL A 164 -6.73 6.03 18.73
C VAL A 164 -6.16 6.46 17.38
N VAL A 165 -6.63 5.86 16.28
CA VAL A 165 -6.22 6.27 14.93
C VAL A 165 -6.60 7.73 14.67
N ALA A 166 -7.84 8.13 14.95
CA ALA A 166 -8.26 9.52 14.82
C ALA A 166 -7.36 10.47 15.63
N SER A 167 -7.04 10.12 16.88
CA SER A 167 -6.17 10.92 17.75
C SER A 167 -4.76 11.08 17.16
N VAL A 168 -4.18 10.00 16.63
CA VAL A 168 -2.85 10.04 15.97
C VAL A 168 -2.90 10.91 14.71
N MET A 169 -3.93 10.75 13.87
CA MET A 169 -4.10 11.56 12.66
C MET A 169 -4.27 13.04 12.99
N THR A 170 -5.02 13.39 14.05
CA THR A 170 -5.17 14.78 14.51
C THR A 170 -3.85 15.39 14.98
N VAL A 171 -3.08 14.68 15.83
CA VAL A 171 -1.78 15.17 16.31
C VAL A 171 -0.80 15.32 15.14
N TRP A 172 -0.77 14.35 14.23
CA TRP A 172 0.12 14.39 13.07
C TRP A 172 -0.25 15.50 12.09
N ASN A 173 -1.55 15.75 11.87
CA ASN A 173 -2.04 16.90 11.10
C ASN A 173 -1.53 18.23 11.66
N GLN A 174 -1.46 18.37 12.99
CA GLN A 174 -0.94 19.58 13.63
C GLN A 174 0.59 19.68 13.52
N MET A 175 1.31 18.55 13.56
CA MET A 175 2.77 18.53 13.52
C MET A 175 3.34 18.67 12.09
N GLN A 176 2.70 18.06 11.10
CA GLN A 176 3.17 17.96 9.71
C GLN A 176 2.00 18.12 8.71
N PRO A 177 1.35 19.29 8.64
CA PRO A 177 0.10 19.48 7.90
C PRO A 177 0.21 19.15 6.41
N ALA A 178 1.29 19.57 5.75
CA ALA A 178 1.48 19.32 4.31
C ALA A 178 1.67 17.82 3.99
N TYR A 179 2.40 17.09 4.84
CA TYR A 179 2.59 15.65 4.66
C TYR A 179 1.30 14.89 4.94
N ALA A 180 0.57 15.31 5.97
CA ALA A 180 -0.68 14.69 6.38
C ALA A 180 -1.82 14.89 5.35
N ALA A 181 -1.88 16.08 4.75
CA ALA A 181 -2.77 16.37 3.62
C ALA A 181 -2.53 15.40 2.46
N ASN A 182 -1.25 15.18 2.13
CA ASN A 182 -0.80 14.22 1.12
C ASN A 182 -0.93 12.75 1.52
N MET A 183 -1.19 12.41 2.79
CA MET A 183 -1.31 11.00 3.22
C MET A 183 -2.75 10.52 3.27
N TRP A 184 -3.65 11.32 3.84
CA TRP A 184 -5.03 10.87 4.10
C TRP A 184 -6.12 11.86 3.76
N ASN A 185 -5.91 13.17 3.78
CA ASN A 185 -7.02 14.12 3.58
C ASN A 185 -7.70 13.91 2.21
N GLU A 186 -6.93 13.83 1.12
CA GLU A 186 -7.52 13.59 -0.20
C GLU A 186 -8.23 12.23 -0.27
N ALA A 187 -7.62 11.20 0.32
CA ALA A 187 -8.18 9.84 0.33
C ALA A 187 -9.47 9.74 1.16
N LEU A 188 -9.60 10.51 2.24
CA LEU A 188 -10.81 10.60 3.05
C LEU A 188 -11.89 11.40 2.32
N ASN A 189 -11.54 12.49 1.65
CA ASN A 189 -12.48 13.28 0.86
C ASN A 189 -13.07 12.47 -0.29
N LYS A 190 -12.27 11.62 -0.96
CA LYS A 190 -12.77 10.69 -1.99
C LYS A 190 -13.76 9.68 -1.43
N ARG A 191 -13.50 9.14 -0.22
CA ARG A 191 -14.41 8.21 0.47
C ARG A 191 -15.73 8.86 0.86
N LEU A 192 -15.68 10.10 1.36
CA LEU A 192 -16.85 10.85 1.76
C LEU A 192 -17.59 11.48 0.55
N GLY A 193 -16.96 11.55 -0.62
CA GLY A 193 -17.51 12.24 -1.79
C GLY A 193 -17.53 13.76 -1.64
N THR A 194 -16.55 14.32 -0.92
CA THR A 194 -16.39 15.77 -0.67
C THR A 194 -15.23 16.36 -1.47
N GLU A 195 -14.77 15.67 -2.51
CA GLU A 195 -13.81 16.23 -3.45
C GLU A 195 -14.40 17.46 -4.14
N LEU A 196 -13.66 18.57 -4.14
CA LEU A 196 -14.05 19.72 -4.94
C LEU A 196 -13.73 19.40 -6.41
N PRO A 197 -14.69 19.50 -7.33
CA PRO A 197 -14.41 19.28 -8.74
C PRO A 197 -13.41 20.31 -9.23
N SER A 198 -12.22 19.84 -9.61
CA SER A 198 -11.11 20.62 -10.18
C SER A 198 -11.48 21.41 -11.44
N HIS A 199 -12.72 21.29 -11.95
CA HIS A 199 -13.19 21.93 -13.17
C HIS A 199 -14.46 22.81 -13.03
N SER A 200 -15.03 23.01 -11.84
CA SER A 200 -16.33 23.71 -11.71
C SER A 200 -16.27 25.17 -11.23
N ILE A 201 -15.11 25.73 -10.91
CA ILE A 201 -14.99 27.14 -10.54
C ILE A 201 -14.20 27.87 -11.63
N CYS A 202 -14.86 28.83 -12.25
CA CYS A 202 -14.37 29.67 -13.33
C CYS A 202 -12.96 30.22 -13.03
N ASN A 203 -11.96 29.77 -13.81
CA ASN A 203 -10.56 30.21 -13.74
C ASN A 203 -10.39 31.75 -13.80
N CYS A 204 -11.39 32.52 -14.24
CA CYS A 204 -11.33 33.99 -14.26
C CYS A 204 -11.27 34.66 -12.88
N LEU A 205 -11.77 34.03 -11.81
CA LEU A 205 -11.73 34.64 -10.46
C LEU A 205 -10.43 34.34 -9.71
N CYS A 206 -9.80 33.19 -9.98
CA CYS A 206 -8.57 32.77 -9.31
C CYS A 206 -7.36 33.62 -9.74
N ASP A 207 -7.27 33.99 -11.02
CA ASP A 207 -6.17 34.80 -11.56
C ASP A 207 -6.18 36.26 -11.03
N ILE A 208 -7.35 36.80 -10.66
CA ILE A 208 -7.49 38.17 -10.15
C ILE A 208 -7.07 38.28 -8.67
N MET A 209 -7.17 37.19 -7.91
CA MET A 209 -7.00 37.21 -6.45
C MET A 209 -5.66 36.67 -5.95
N HIS A 210 -4.78 36.15 -6.81
CA HIS A 210 -3.53 35.48 -6.38
C HIS A 210 -3.77 34.42 -5.28
N LEU A 211 -4.97 33.86 -5.24
CA LEU A 211 -5.35 32.80 -4.33
C LEU A 211 -5.03 31.49 -5.04
N VAL A 212 -3.99 30.82 -4.56
CA VAL A 212 -3.81 29.40 -4.83
C VAL A 212 -5.00 28.71 -4.18
N LEU A 213 -6.06 28.44 -4.96
CA LEU A 213 -7.09 27.50 -4.54
C LEU A 213 -6.42 26.12 -4.56
N HIS A 214 -5.85 25.75 -3.41
CA HIS A 214 -5.63 24.36 -3.09
C HIS A 214 -6.98 23.65 -3.30
N THR A 215 -7.03 22.72 -4.24
CA THR A 215 -8.19 21.86 -4.55
C THR A 215 -8.36 20.81 -3.45
N GLU A 216 -8.23 21.23 -2.21
CA GLU A 216 -8.27 20.36 -1.06
C GLU A 216 -9.71 20.43 -0.54
N GLY A 217 -10.36 19.27 -0.44
CA GLY A 217 -11.69 19.16 0.13
C GLY A 217 -11.70 19.58 1.60
N LEU A 218 -12.59 18.99 2.39
CA LEU A 218 -12.65 19.26 3.82
C LEU A 218 -11.32 18.88 4.50
N ASP A 219 -10.86 19.70 5.45
CA ASP A 219 -9.77 19.30 6.32
C ASP A 219 -10.21 18.14 7.24
N LEU A 220 -9.29 17.49 7.95
CA LEU A 220 -9.63 16.31 8.74
C LEU A 220 -10.73 16.58 9.79
N LEU A 221 -10.75 17.76 10.42
CA LEU A 221 -11.74 18.06 11.46
C LEU A 221 -13.11 18.31 10.82
N ASP A 222 -13.16 19.13 9.77
CA ASP A 222 -14.38 19.38 9.02
C ASP A 222 -14.93 18.09 8.40
N LEU A 223 -14.04 17.19 7.97
CA LEU A 223 -14.41 15.90 7.41
C LEU A 223 -15.02 14.98 8.47
N MET A 224 -14.46 14.95 9.68
CA MET A 224 -15.05 14.21 10.81
C MET A 224 -16.44 14.76 11.15
N VAL A 225 -16.60 16.08 11.21
CA VAL A 225 -17.89 16.74 11.47
C VAL A 225 -18.91 16.42 10.36
N GLU A 226 -18.52 16.56 9.10
CA GLU A 226 -19.40 16.27 7.94
C GLU A 226 -19.80 14.79 7.90
N THR A 227 -18.89 13.88 8.27
CA THR A 227 -19.18 12.44 8.37
C THR A 227 -20.29 12.18 9.38
N GLU A 228 -20.19 12.80 10.57
CA GLU A 228 -21.22 12.71 11.60
C GLU A 228 -22.54 13.37 11.17
N MET A 229 -22.48 14.52 10.48
CA MET A 229 -23.66 15.20 9.94
C MET A 229 -24.40 14.34 8.90
N ARG A 230 -23.69 13.49 8.16
CA ARG A 230 -24.26 12.50 7.23
C ARG A 230 -24.76 11.22 7.91
N GLY A 231 -24.71 11.16 9.25
CA GLY A 231 -25.19 10.02 10.02
C GLY A 231 -24.25 8.80 9.97
N SER A 232 -22.98 9.01 9.63
CA SER A 232 -21.94 7.98 9.61
C SER A 232 -20.90 8.27 10.71
N SER A 233 -20.07 7.29 11.05
CA SER A 233 -18.95 7.44 11.97
C SER A 233 -17.61 7.55 11.25
N PHE A 234 -16.60 8.11 11.91
CA PHE A 234 -15.23 8.11 11.37
C PHE A 234 -14.72 6.69 11.13
N ALA A 235 -15.09 5.73 11.98
CA ALA A 235 -14.73 4.33 11.78
C ALA A 235 -15.32 3.77 10.48
N GLU A 236 -16.61 3.99 10.23
CA GLU A 236 -17.27 3.58 8.98
C GLU A 236 -16.64 4.25 7.75
N LEU A 237 -16.30 5.53 7.83
CA LEU A 237 -15.58 6.22 6.77
C LEU A 237 -14.24 5.53 6.44
N LEU A 238 -13.45 5.15 7.45
CA LEU A 238 -12.18 4.47 7.23
C LEU A 238 -12.34 3.12 6.51
N THR A 239 -13.49 2.44 6.71
CA THR A 239 -13.77 1.14 6.09
C THR A 239 -14.16 1.20 4.61
N ILE A 240 -14.40 2.40 4.05
CA ILE A 240 -14.81 2.53 2.64
C ILE A 240 -13.65 2.06 1.73
N PRO A 241 -13.91 1.08 0.84
CA PRO A 241 -12.90 0.56 -0.09
C PRO A 241 -12.32 1.66 -0.96
N LYS A 242 -10.99 1.62 -1.15
CA LYS A 242 -10.38 2.33 -2.26
C LYS A 242 -10.82 1.68 -3.58
N GLN A 243 -11.09 2.49 -4.59
CA GLN A 243 -11.44 2.02 -5.93
C GLN A 243 -10.23 2.07 -6.87
N ASP A 244 -10.15 1.14 -7.82
CA ASP A 244 -9.03 0.98 -8.75
C ASP A 244 -8.84 2.16 -9.71
N ASP A 245 -9.90 2.92 -9.95
CA ASP A 245 -9.98 4.07 -10.83
C ASP A 245 -9.73 5.40 -10.11
N TRP A 246 -9.57 5.41 -8.78
CA TRP A 246 -9.24 6.62 -8.05
C TRP A 246 -7.87 7.17 -8.45
N VAL A 247 -7.88 8.42 -8.91
CA VAL A 247 -6.69 9.22 -9.24
C VAL A 247 -6.60 10.36 -8.23
N TYR A 248 -5.40 10.56 -7.68
CA TYR A 248 -5.12 11.60 -6.71
C TYR A 248 -4.51 12.83 -7.40
N SER A 249 -4.36 13.92 -6.67
CA SER A 249 -3.76 15.17 -7.13
C SER A 249 -2.33 14.99 -7.65
N ASP A 250 -1.56 14.06 -7.06
CA ASP A 250 -0.21 13.67 -7.50
C ASP A 250 -0.20 12.63 -8.63
N GLY A 251 -1.37 12.07 -8.98
CA GLY A 251 -1.59 11.15 -10.08
C GLY A 251 -2.15 9.79 -9.64
N LYS A 252 -2.08 8.82 -10.56
CA LYS A 252 -2.47 7.45 -10.26
C LYS A 252 -1.38 6.81 -9.43
N SER A 253 -1.70 6.30 -8.26
CA SER A 253 -0.73 5.72 -7.33
C SER A 253 -1.11 4.29 -6.95
N THR A 254 -0.11 3.41 -6.88
CA THR A 254 -0.27 2.01 -6.46
C THR A 254 0.86 1.63 -5.53
N SER A 255 0.58 0.85 -4.49
CA SER A 255 1.65 0.18 -3.73
C SER A 255 2.19 -1.02 -4.53
N CYS A 256 3.29 -1.62 -4.07
CA CYS A 256 3.91 -2.77 -4.75
C CYS A 256 2.94 -3.95 -4.98
N VAL A 257 2.13 -4.30 -3.97
CA VAL A 257 1.12 -5.38 -4.11
C VAL A 257 0.01 -4.99 -5.08
N VAL A 258 -0.52 -3.77 -4.95
CA VAL A 258 -1.58 -3.27 -5.83
C VAL A 258 -1.09 -3.17 -7.27
N PHE A 259 0.17 -2.81 -7.49
CA PHE A 259 0.77 -2.75 -8.82
C PHE A 259 0.72 -4.13 -9.50
N VAL A 260 1.15 -5.19 -8.81
CA VAL A 260 1.11 -6.55 -9.34
C VAL A 260 -0.34 -6.99 -9.57
N LEU A 261 -1.24 -6.76 -8.62
CA LEU A 261 -2.65 -7.17 -8.75
C LEU A 261 -3.40 -6.41 -9.86
N GLN A 262 -3.15 -5.11 -10.03
CA GLN A 262 -3.72 -4.34 -11.14
C GLN A 262 -3.16 -4.80 -12.48
N MET A 263 -1.90 -5.19 -12.54
CA MET A 263 -1.32 -5.78 -13.76
C MET A 263 -1.94 -7.15 -14.06
N ASP A 264 -2.08 -8.03 -13.07
CA ASP A 264 -2.74 -9.32 -13.22
C ASP A 264 -4.21 -9.17 -13.67
N LYS A 265 -4.90 -8.14 -13.15
CA LYS A 265 -6.25 -7.74 -13.59
C LYS A 265 -6.27 -7.23 -15.01
N ALA A 266 -5.35 -6.34 -15.40
CA ALA A 266 -5.21 -5.89 -16.78
C ALA A 266 -4.85 -7.04 -17.74
N ALA A 267 -4.12 -8.05 -17.26
CA ALA A 267 -3.73 -9.24 -18.01
C ALA A 267 -4.83 -10.30 -18.11
N GLY A 268 -6.01 -10.08 -17.52
CA GLY A 268 -7.17 -10.97 -17.60
C GLY A 268 -7.18 -12.14 -16.60
N LEU A 269 -6.32 -12.12 -15.58
CA LEU A 269 -6.24 -13.23 -14.62
C LEU A 269 -7.44 -13.32 -13.68
N PHE A 270 -8.18 -12.23 -13.51
CA PHE A 270 -9.37 -12.18 -12.66
C PHE A 270 -10.69 -12.34 -13.44
N ASP A 271 -10.66 -12.63 -14.73
CA ASP A 271 -11.91 -12.83 -15.47
C ASP A 271 -12.63 -14.12 -15.03
N PRO A 272 -13.98 -14.09 -14.88
CA PRO A 272 -14.89 -13.00 -15.24
C PRO A 272 -15.20 -12.00 -14.11
N ILE A 273 -14.61 -12.17 -12.92
CA ILE A 273 -14.93 -11.34 -11.73
C ILE A 273 -14.21 -9.98 -11.75
N SER A 274 -13.41 -9.68 -12.77
CA SER A 274 -12.60 -8.46 -12.86
C SER A 274 -13.41 -7.17 -12.68
N SER A 275 -14.67 -7.14 -13.13
CA SER A 275 -15.57 -5.99 -12.95
C SER A 275 -16.16 -5.85 -11.54
N SER A 276 -16.10 -6.92 -10.73
CA SER A 276 -16.74 -6.99 -9.40
C SER A 276 -15.75 -6.83 -8.26
N ILE A 277 -14.46 -6.72 -8.55
CA ILE A 277 -13.40 -6.67 -7.54
C ILE A 277 -12.61 -5.37 -7.63
N GLN A 278 -12.18 -4.81 -6.51
CA GLN A 278 -11.22 -3.71 -6.46
C GLN A 278 -9.91 -4.25 -5.89
N VAL A 279 -8.85 -4.31 -6.70
CA VAL A 279 -7.55 -4.87 -6.23
C VAL A 279 -6.73 -3.87 -5.42
N THR A 280 -7.13 -2.59 -5.45
CA THR A 280 -6.68 -1.55 -4.53
C THR A 280 -7.20 -1.74 -3.12
N GLU A 281 -8.26 -2.54 -2.96
CA GLU A 281 -8.78 -3.01 -1.69
C GLU A 281 -8.16 -4.38 -1.37
N PHE A 282 -7.18 -4.39 -0.49
CA PHE A 282 -6.55 -5.61 -0.02
C PHE A 282 -6.45 -5.56 1.50
N THR A 283 -6.71 -6.70 2.15
CA THR A 283 -6.60 -6.85 3.59
C THR A 283 -5.38 -7.69 3.93
N GLU A 284 -4.59 -7.16 4.85
CA GLU A 284 -3.31 -7.71 5.29
C GLU A 284 -3.45 -8.71 6.46
N ASN A 285 -4.68 -9.06 6.84
CA ASN A 285 -4.96 -9.95 7.94
C ASN A 285 -5.16 -11.40 7.47
N LYS A 286 -4.25 -12.28 7.93
CA LYS A 286 -4.16 -13.74 7.71
C LYS A 286 -3.47 -14.18 6.41
N ARG A 287 -2.16 -14.44 6.50
CA ARG A 287 -1.38 -15.45 5.74
C ARG A 287 -1.36 -15.36 4.20
N CYS A 288 -2.15 -14.50 3.55
CA CYS A 288 -2.22 -14.33 2.10
C CYS A 288 -2.64 -12.89 1.74
N LEU A 289 -2.05 -12.34 0.66
CA LEU A 289 -2.21 -10.95 0.21
C LEU A 289 -3.56 -10.66 -0.49
N LEU A 290 -4.45 -11.65 -0.61
CA LEU A 290 -5.62 -11.62 -1.52
C LEU A 290 -6.97 -11.82 -0.82
N THR A 291 -7.01 -11.83 0.51
CA THR A 291 -8.12 -12.47 1.26
C THR A 291 -9.46 -11.71 1.23
N LYS A 292 -9.55 -10.51 0.65
CA LYS A 292 -10.82 -9.76 0.53
C LYS A 292 -11.54 -9.96 -0.81
N VAL A 293 -10.79 -10.07 -1.92
CA VAL A 293 -11.32 -10.26 -3.29
C VAL A 293 -12.22 -11.52 -3.43
N LEU A 294 -12.08 -12.49 -2.53
CA LEU A 294 -12.76 -13.79 -2.59
C LEU A 294 -13.84 -13.98 -1.50
N ARG A 295 -14.24 -12.93 -0.78
CA ARG A 295 -15.25 -13.01 0.31
C ARG A 295 -16.67 -12.60 -0.09
N GLU A 296 -16.88 -12.19 -1.34
CA GLU A 296 -18.20 -11.94 -1.92
C GLU A 296 -18.53 -13.01 -2.97
#